data_AF-A0A7C7LUG6-F1
#
_entry.id   AF-A0A7C7LUG6-F1
#
_cell.length_a   1.000
_cell.length_b   1.000
_cell.length_c   1.000
_cell.angle_alpha   90.00
_cell.angle_beta   90.00
_cell.angle_gamma   90.00
#
_symmetry.space_group_name_H-M   'P 1'
#
loop_
_entity.id
_entity.type
_entity.pdbx_description
1 polymer ?
#
loop_
_entity_poly.entity_id
_entity_poly.type
_entity_poly.pdbx_seq_one_letter_code
_entity_poly.pdbx_strand_id
1 'polypeptide(L)'
;MLYALSLYGAMICLNVILRHQWIQNERMAFPLVQLPSEIIGSPQDSGRFPTFFKNRWMWITFTIAGTLHLFNGLHFYFPQVPLIPTRFSLDPFLAEKPFSAIRPLPLDIHLSVIGITYLLAEQVSFSIWFFYLFYKFECFVFVSLGLPMPSSPGEFGFTRSFASHQEMGAFLVIMCLIGWQARKRLLVTMQSVFVAVSKNRNLNEREFISDEHWALLGLLLMFLIQIILSQLMGISLWVALSIASFSAIMWVIFTWQVSSSGVLIVHPTFRPMMLLRTMFGDRRIGAYNLTLNTFQARGFRTDLTQLIMPHVMNTFKLSNEKKTKSISLLMAMIAAIFIVLPVSSYFFLRFTCKVGANTLGLSWVGRTGFRVLESRLIYPADMDPTNLGFFLLGIISTLSITLIYHRFLWWPLHPIGCTTGSSWGIQMFFLSIFLGWLLKYLTLKYSGLKTYSRARPMFLG
;
A
#
# COMPACT_ATOMS: atom_id res chain seq x y z
N MET A 1 9.73 -18.42 -11.38
CA MET A 1 8.97 -18.93 -10.21
C MET A 1 9.75 -18.79 -8.92
N LEU A 2 10.98 -19.31 -8.81
CA LEU A 2 11.79 -19.19 -7.59
C LEU A 2 11.97 -17.74 -7.09
N TYR A 3 12.17 -16.78 -8.01
CA TYR A 3 12.23 -15.36 -7.66
C TYR A 3 10.93 -14.84 -7.00
N ALA A 4 9.75 -15.26 -7.48
CA ALA A 4 8.48 -14.86 -6.86
C ALA A 4 8.30 -15.49 -5.47
N LEU A 5 8.66 -16.77 -5.34
CA LEU A 5 8.62 -17.48 -4.06
C LEU A 5 9.54 -16.82 -3.03
N SER A 6 10.73 -16.36 -3.42
CA SER A 6 11.62 -15.65 -2.51
C SER A 6 11.10 -14.26 -2.13
N LEU A 7 10.38 -13.56 -3.00
CA LEU A 7 9.69 -12.32 -2.64
C LEU A 7 8.60 -12.58 -1.58
N TYR A 8 7.73 -13.56 -1.81
CA TYR A 8 6.66 -13.91 -0.88
C TYR A 8 7.20 -14.45 0.45
N GLY A 9 8.26 -15.27 0.41
CA GLY A 9 8.96 -15.73 1.60
C GLY A 9 9.51 -14.57 2.42
N ALA A 10 10.17 -13.59 1.77
CA ALA A 10 10.68 -12.40 2.44
C ALA A 10 9.56 -11.58 3.11
N MET A 11 8.42 -11.40 2.43
CA MET A 11 7.25 -10.72 2.99
C MET A 11 6.68 -11.43 4.23
N ILE A 12 6.58 -12.76 4.19
CA ILE A 12 6.14 -13.57 5.33
C ILE A 12 7.11 -13.43 6.50
N CYS A 13 8.42 -13.54 6.24
CA CYS A 13 9.46 -13.37 7.26
C CYS A 13 9.39 -11.97 7.91
N LEU A 14 9.26 -10.90 7.11
CA LEU A 14 9.09 -9.54 7.63
C LEU A 14 7.86 -9.41 8.53
N ASN A 15 6.73 -10.02 8.14
CA ASN A 15 5.55 -10.03 8.99
C ASN A 15 5.78 -10.76 10.31
N VAL A 16 6.48 -11.90 10.31
CA VAL A 16 6.78 -12.64 11.56
C VAL A 16 7.66 -11.80 12.48
N ILE A 17 8.63 -11.06 11.95
CA ILE A 17 9.51 -10.17 12.71
C ILE A 17 8.73 -8.98 13.29
N LEU A 18 7.83 -8.37 12.49
CA LEU A 18 7.14 -7.14 12.87
C LEU A 18 5.83 -7.35 13.64
N ARG A 19 5.22 -8.55 13.58
CA ARG A 19 3.89 -8.81 14.16
C ARG A 19 3.82 -8.45 15.64
N HIS A 20 4.85 -8.79 16.41
CA HIS A 20 4.85 -8.55 17.85
C HIS A 20 4.87 -7.05 18.16
N GLN A 21 5.73 -6.31 17.44
CA GLN A 21 5.82 -4.86 17.58
C GLN A 21 4.49 -4.17 17.21
N TRP A 22 3.90 -4.49 16.06
CA TRP A 22 2.71 -3.79 15.57
C TRP A 22 1.40 -4.22 16.26
N ILE A 23 1.27 -5.49 16.62
CA ILE A 23 0.05 -6.02 17.24
C ILE A 23 0.04 -5.79 18.76
N GLN A 24 1.16 -6.04 19.45
CA GLN A 24 1.20 -6.03 20.93
C GLN A 24 1.73 -4.71 21.51
N ASN A 25 2.86 -4.20 20.98
CA ASN A 25 3.50 -3.00 21.53
C ASN A 25 2.83 -1.71 21.05
N GLU A 26 2.66 -1.56 19.73
CA GLU A 26 2.07 -0.36 19.13
C GLU A 26 0.54 -0.43 19.05
N ARG A 27 -0.04 -1.63 19.16
CA ARG A 27 -1.50 -1.87 19.11
C ARG A 27 -2.17 -1.11 17.96
N MET A 28 -1.64 -1.29 16.75
CA MET A 28 -2.22 -0.67 15.57
C MET A 28 -3.71 -1.01 15.43
N ALA A 29 -4.44 -0.14 14.73
CA ALA A 29 -5.91 -0.19 14.67
C ALA A 29 -6.46 -1.39 13.88
N PHE A 30 -5.75 -1.84 12.83
CA PHE A 30 -6.18 -2.91 11.93
C PHE A 30 -7.66 -2.81 11.46
N PRO A 31 -8.07 -1.70 10.82
CA PRO A 31 -9.48 -1.47 10.49
C PRO A 31 -10.08 -2.56 9.59
N LEU A 32 -9.29 -3.11 8.67
CA LEU A 32 -9.73 -4.18 7.74
C LEU A 32 -9.94 -5.54 8.42
N VAL A 33 -9.42 -5.74 9.63
CA VAL A 33 -9.64 -6.97 10.43
C VAL A 33 -11.00 -6.94 11.11
N GLN A 34 -11.59 -5.76 11.30
CA GLN A 34 -12.85 -5.59 12.01
C GLN A 34 -14.00 -6.36 11.37
N LEU A 35 -14.19 -6.25 10.05
CA LEU A 35 -15.27 -6.95 9.35
C LEU A 35 -15.15 -8.50 9.46
N PRO A 36 -14.00 -9.12 9.12
CA PRO A 36 -13.81 -10.56 9.36
C PRO A 36 -14.02 -10.96 10.83
N SER A 37 -13.59 -10.13 11.78
CA SER A 37 -13.75 -10.38 13.21
C SER A 37 -15.22 -10.39 13.63
N GLU A 38 -16.05 -9.50 13.10
CA GLU A 38 -17.51 -9.47 13.33
C GLU A 38 -18.23 -10.65 12.65
N ILE A 39 -17.79 -11.05 11.44
CA ILE A 39 -18.34 -12.20 10.69
C ILE A 39 -18.07 -13.53 11.41
N ILE A 40 -16.88 -13.69 12.00
CA ILE A 40 -16.56 -14.90 12.79
C ILE A 40 -17.40 -14.95 14.09
N GLY A 41 -17.87 -13.80 14.57
CA GLY A 41 -18.62 -13.69 15.82
C GLY A 41 -17.75 -13.80 17.07
N SER A 42 -18.35 -13.62 18.23
CA SER A 42 -17.67 -13.79 19.51
C SER A 42 -17.95 -15.18 20.09
N PRO A 43 -17.03 -15.77 20.88
CA PRO A 43 -17.29 -17.04 21.58
C PRO A 43 -18.53 -17.02 22.50
N GLN A 44 -19.02 -15.82 22.83
CA GLN A 44 -20.19 -15.54 23.65
C GLN A 44 -21.50 -15.49 22.84
N ASP A 45 -21.44 -15.51 21.50
CA ASP A 45 -22.63 -15.60 20.67
C ASP A 45 -23.25 -17.01 20.84
N SER A 46 -24.33 -17.11 21.60
CA SER A 46 -25.01 -18.37 21.94
C SER A 46 -25.86 -18.97 20.80
N GLY A 47 -25.94 -18.29 19.66
CA GLY A 47 -26.76 -18.70 18.51
C GLY A 47 -25.93 -19.24 17.33
N ARG A 48 -26.61 -19.95 16.41
CA ARG A 48 -26.01 -20.52 15.19
C ARG A 48 -25.46 -19.47 14.22
N PHE A 49 -25.90 -18.21 14.34
CA PHE A 49 -25.42 -17.07 13.56
C PHE A 49 -24.88 -15.97 14.48
N PRO A 50 -23.72 -15.38 14.15
CA PRO A 50 -23.17 -14.20 14.81
C PRO A 50 -24.19 -13.06 14.93
N THR A 51 -24.10 -12.29 16.02
CA THR A 51 -24.96 -11.12 16.26
C THR A 51 -24.89 -10.08 15.13
N PHE A 52 -23.74 -9.99 14.46
CA PHE A 52 -23.54 -9.18 13.25
C PHE A 52 -24.63 -9.40 12.19
N PHE A 53 -24.92 -10.66 11.83
CA PHE A 53 -25.90 -11.01 10.80
C PHE A 53 -27.37 -10.77 11.22
N LYS A 54 -27.63 -10.54 12.50
CA LYS A 54 -28.98 -10.21 13.01
C LYS A 54 -29.26 -8.71 12.97
N ASN A 55 -28.25 -7.88 12.71
CA ASN A 55 -28.40 -6.44 12.72
C ASN A 55 -29.13 -5.93 11.48
N ARG A 56 -30.30 -5.30 11.68
CA ARG A 56 -31.12 -4.75 10.60
C ARG A 56 -30.42 -3.63 9.83
N TRP A 57 -29.65 -2.78 10.50
CA TRP A 57 -28.96 -1.65 9.87
C TRP A 57 -27.85 -2.09 8.92
N MET A 58 -27.14 -3.16 9.28
CA MET A 58 -26.14 -3.80 8.42
C MET A 58 -26.78 -4.31 7.12
N TRP A 59 -27.91 -5.02 7.22
CA TRP A 59 -28.61 -5.50 6.02
C TRP A 59 -29.17 -4.38 5.15
N ILE A 60 -29.70 -3.30 5.76
CA ILE A 60 -30.21 -2.15 5.01
C ILE A 60 -29.09 -1.56 4.13
N THR A 61 -27.92 -1.29 4.70
CA THR A 61 -26.80 -0.72 3.92
C THR A 61 -26.17 -1.70 2.97
N PHE A 62 -26.06 -2.97 3.35
CA PHE A 62 -25.63 -4.03 2.45
C PHE A 62 -26.54 -4.12 1.21
N THR A 63 -27.86 -4.04 1.40
CA THR A 63 -28.81 -4.05 0.29
C THR A 63 -28.68 -2.78 -0.56
N ILE A 64 -28.48 -1.60 0.04
CA ILE A 64 -28.28 -0.35 -0.71
C ILE A 64 -26.99 -0.42 -1.55
N ALA A 65 -25.86 -0.79 -0.94
CA ALA A 65 -24.59 -0.90 -1.65
C ALA A 65 -24.60 -2.03 -2.67
N GLY A 66 -25.15 -3.19 -2.31
CA GLY A 66 -25.28 -4.36 -3.16
C GLY A 66 -26.16 -4.11 -4.37
N THR A 67 -27.30 -3.44 -4.21
CA THR A 67 -28.16 -3.07 -5.34
C THR A 67 -27.46 -2.09 -6.27
N LEU A 68 -26.81 -1.05 -5.75
CA LEU A 68 -26.03 -0.11 -6.57
C LEU A 68 -24.96 -0.83 -7.40
N HIS A 69 -24.18 -1.71 -6.77
CA HIS A 69 -23.15 -2.49 -7.47
C HIS A 69 -23.74 -3.47 -8.47
N LEU A 70 -24.88 -4.08 -8.15
CA LEU A 70 -25.59 -5.00 -9.04
C LEU A 70 -26.10 -4.27 -10.29
N PHE A 71 -26.77 -3.13 -10.15
CA PHE A 71 -27.24 -2.34 -11.30
C PHE A 71 -26.09 -1.86 -12.17
N ASN A 72 -25.02 -1.31 -11.56
CA ASN A 72 -23.86 -0.83 -12.32
C ASN A 72 -23.07 -1.99 -12.98
N GLY A 73 -22.98 -3.14 -12.31
CA GLY A 73 -22.38 -4.34 -12.88
C GLY A 73 -23.21 -4.94 -14.01
N LEU A 74 -24.54 -4.97 -13.87
CA LEU A 74 -25.44 -5.40 -14.93
C LEU A 74 -25.40 -4.45 -16.12
N HIS A 75 -25.37 -3.13 -15.92
CA HIS A 75 -25.21 -2.16 -17.01
C HIS A 75 -23.93 -2.40 -17.83
N PHE A 76 -22.83 -2.79 -17.17
CA PHE A 76 -21.57 -3.08 -17.85
C PHE A 76 -21.67 -4.24 -18.86
N TYR A 77 -22.43 -5.29 -18.53
CA TYR A 77 -22.64 -6.44 -19.43
C TYR A 77 -23.87 -6.28 -20.33
N PHE A 78 -24.90 -5.59 -19.85
CA PHE A 78 -26.19 -5.37 -20.49
C PHE A 78 -26.50 -3.87 -20.48
N PRO A 79 -26.08 -3.11 -21.51
CA PRO A 79 -26.25 -1.65 -21.56
C PRO A 79 -27.71 -1.17 -21.49
N GLN A 80 -28.69 -2.07 -21.64
CA GLN A 80 -30.13 -1.80 -21.47
C GLN A 80 -30.51 -1.50 -20.01
N VAL A 81 -29.76 -2.01 -19.04
CA VAL A 81 -29.99 -1.71 -17.62
C VAL A 81 -29.50 -0.28 -17.34
N PRO A 82 -30.25 0.59 -16.64
CA PRO A 82 -29.80 1.96 -16.38
C PRO A 82 -28.56 2.00 -15.49
N LEU A 83 -27.61 2.86 -15.83
CA LEU A 83 -26.43 3.15 -14.99
C LEU A 83 -26.80 4.14 -13.88
N ILE A 84 -26.46 3.81 -12.64
CA ILE A 84 -26.53 4.75 -11.51
C ILE A 84 -25.19 5.50 -11.46
N PRO A 85 -25.15 6.80 -11.77
CA PRO A 85 -23.90 7.54 -11.86
C PRO A 85 -23.27 7.71 -10.48
N THR A 86 -22.07 7.16 -10.31
CA THR A 86 -21.26 7.33 -9.10
C THR A 86 -19.91 7.98 -9.37
N ARG A 87 -19.61 8.29 -10.64
CA ARG A 87 -18.37 8.92 -11.07
C ARG A 87 -18.68 10.29 -11.66
N PHE A 88 -18.17 11.32 -11.02
CA PHE A 88 -18.28 12.70 -11.47
C PHE A 88 -16.88 13.25 -11.75
N SER A 89 -16.76 14.35 -12.50
CA SER A 89 -15.47 14.99 -12.73
C SER A 89 -15.61 16.49 -12.76
N LEU A 90 -14.71 17.19 -12.06
CA LEU A 90 -14.58 18.64 -12.14
C LEU A 90 -13.68 19.07 -13.32
N ASP A 91 -13.09 18.12 -14.04
CA ASP A 91 -12.15 18.42 -15.12
C ASP A 91 -12.72 19.40 -16.14
N PRO A 92 -13.97 19.28 -16.65
CA PRO A 92 -14.50 20.22 -17.64
C PRO A 92 -14.44 21.69 -17.20
N PHE A 93 -14.59 21.96 -15.90
CA PHE A 93 -14.59 23.31 -15.34
C PHE A 93 -13.18 23.88 -15.10
N LEU A 94 -12.14 23.06 -15.20
CA LEU A 94 -10.74 23.42 -14.89
C LEU A 94 -9.90 23.65 -16.17
N ALA A 95 -10.47 24.23 -17.23
CA ALA A 95 -9.84 24.27 -18.56
C ALA A 95 -8.67 25.22 -18.69
N GLU A 96 -8.75 26.36 -18.01
CA GLU A 96 -7.79 27.44 -18.17
C GLU A 96 -6.61 27.28 -17.21
N LYS A 97 -5.45 27.77 -17.62
CA LYS A 97 -4.30 27.87 -16.72
C LYS A 97 -4.58 28.97 -15.69
N PRO A 98 -4.15 28.82 -14.42
CA PRO A 98 -3.39 27.69 -13.86
C PRO A 98 -4.24 26.50 -13.39
N PHE A 99 -5.57 26.61 -13.36
CA PHE A 99 -6.48 25.56 -12.85
C PHE A 99 -6.38 24.21 -13.58
N SER A 100 -6.00 24.23 -14.86
CA SER A 100 -5.75 23.02 -15.64
C SER A 100 -4.66 22.12 -15.04
N ALA A 101 -3.79 22.66 -14.18
CA ALA A 101 -2.74 21.90 -13.48
C ALA A 101 -3.30 20.91 -12.43
N ILE A 102 -4.50 21.18 -11.90
CA ILE A 102 -5.14 20.36 -10.86
C ILE A 102 -5.73 19.07 -11.45
N ARG A 103 -5.96 19.03 -12.77
CA ARG A 103 -6.55 17.87 -13.45
C ARG A 103 -5.65 16.62 -13.38
N PRO A 104 -6.24 15.41 -13.30
CA PRO A 104 -7.67 15.15 -13.14
C PRO A 104 -8.12 15.27 -11.67
N LEU A 105 -9.38 15.63 -11.47
CA LEU A 105 -10.03 15.71 -10.16
C LEU A 105 -11.36 14.93 -10.19
N PRO A 106 -11.29 13.58 -10.18
CA PRO A 106 -12.47 12.72 -10.25
C PRO A 106 -13.20 12.68 -8.90
N LEU A 107 -14.51 12.92 -8.93
CA LEU A 107 -15.39 12.90 -7.79
C LEU A 107 -16.14 11.57 -7.77
N ASP A 108 -15.45 10.50 -7.39
CA ASP A 108 -16.01 9.16 -7.37
C ASP A 108 -16.55 8.79 -5.97
N ILE A 109 -17.78 8.27 -5.95
CA ILE A 109 -18.49 7.82 -4.75
C ILE A 109 -18.51 6.30 -4.70
N HIS A 110 -17.72 5.75 -3.78
CA HIS A 110 -17.63 4.33 -3.48
C HIS A 110 -18.12 4.08 -2.06
N LEU A 111 -19.32 3.49 -1.93
CA LEU A 111 -19.96 3.24 -0.63
C LEU A 111 -19.09 2.34 0.28
N SER A 112 -18.39 1.35 -0.28
CA SER A 112 -17.46 0.50 0.46
C SER A 112 -16.27 1.26 1.04
N VAL A 113 -15.74 2.25 0.31
CA VAL A 113 -14.65 3.11 0.77
C VAL A 113 -15.13 4.05 1.87
N ILE A 114 -16.36 4.58 1.77
CA ILE A 114 -16.99 5.38 2.83
C ILE A 114 -17.12 4.53 4.11
N GLY A 115 -17.63 3.30 3.98
CA GLY A 115 -17.77 2.31 5.05
C GLY A 115 -16.46 2.05 5.80
N ILE A 116 -15.41 1.74 5.06
CA ILE A 116 -14.09 1.45 5.64
C ILE A 116 -13.46 2.71 6.22
N THR A 117 -13.60 3.86 5.56
CA THR A 117 -13.06 5.13 6.05
C THR A 117 -13.67 5.54 7.40
N TYR A 118 -14.95 5.24 7.61
CA TYR A 118 -15.63 5.50 8.88
C TYR A 118 -14.98 4.75 10.06
N LEU A 119 -14.33 3.61 9.82
CA LEU A 119 -13.64 2.82 10.84
C LEU A 119 -12.23 3.35 11.15
N LEU A 120 -11.68 4.24 10.32
CA LEU A 120 -10.31 4.76 10.46
C LEU A 120 -10.20 5.80 11.56
N ALA A 121 -9.00 5.96 12.13
CA ALA A 121 -8.74 7.09 13.03
C ALA A 121 -9.01 8.42 12.31
N GLU A 122 -9.64 9.37 13.01
CA GLU A 122 -10.11 10.62 12.41
C GLU A 122 -8.97 11.46 11.82
N GLN A 123 -7.84 11.58 12.54
CA GLN A 123 -6.65 12.30 12.08
C GLN A 123 -6.05 11.65 10.82
N VAL A 124 -6.12 10.32 10.73
CA VAL A 124 -5.57 9.54 9.62
C VAL A 124 -6.42 9.75 8.36
N SER A 125 -7.74 9.57 8.47
CA SER A 125 -8.64 9.79 7.33
C SER A 125 -8.65 11.25 6.88
N PHE A 126 -8.59 12.22 7.82
CA PHE A 126 -8.40 13.63 7.51
C PHE A 126 -7.15 13.88 6.66
N SER A 127 -6.02 13.33 7.11
CA SER A 127 -4.73 13.54 6.44
C SER A 127 -4.72 12.97 5.03
N ILE A 128 -5.29 11.78 4.80
CA ILE A 128 -5.24 11.14 3.48
C ILE A 128 -5.88 12.00 2.39
N TRP A 129 -7.10 12.51 2.59
CA TRP A 129 -7.75 13.35 1.58
C TRP A 129 -7.15 14.77 1.55
N PHE A 130 -6.72 15.31 2.70
CA PHE A 130 -6.08 16.62 2.77
C PHE A 130 -4.78 16.66 1.97
N PHE A 131 -3.88 15.68 2.17
CA PHE A 131 -2.60 15.65 1.46
C PHE A 131 -2.76 15.42 -0.05
N TYR A 132 -3.84 14.76 -0.48
CA TYR A 132 -4.18 14.69 -1.90
C TYR A 132 -4.52 16.08 -2.48
N LEU A 133 -5.38 16.84 -1.80
CA LEU A 133 -5.70 18.21 -2.21
C LEU A 133 -4.48 19.13 -2.09
N PHE A 134 -3.63 18.92 -1.10
CA PHE A 134 -2.37 19.66 -0.93
C PHE A 134 -1.42 19.41 -2.12
N TYR A 135 -1.27 18.16 -2.56
CA TYR A 135 -0.52 17.82 -3.78
C TYR A 135 -1.09 18.53 -5.02
N LYS A 136 -2.43 18.60 -5.15
CA LYS A 136 -3.08 19.36 -6.23
C LYS A 136 -2.82 20.86 -6.12
N PHE A 137 -2.79 21.39 -4.91
CA PHE A 137 -2.43 22.78 -4.64
C PHE A 137 -0.97 23.06 -5.02
N GLU A 138 -0.03 22.17 -4.71
CA GLU A 138 1.36 22.30 -5.18
C GLU A 138 1.44 22.33 -6.72
N CYS A 139 0.67 21.49 -7.42
CA CYS A 139 0.58 21.56 -8.90
C CYS A 139 0.11 22.93 -9.38
N PHE A 140 -0.90 23.50 -8.73
CA PHE A 140 -1.41 24.84 -9.04
C PHE A 140 -0.35 25.93 -8.81
N VAL A 141 0.34 25.90 -7.67
CA VAL A 141 1.38 26.87 -7.32
C VAL A 141 2.54 26.80 -8.30
N PHE A 142 3.05 25.62 -8.60
CA PHE A 142 4.19 25.48 -9.50
C PHE A 142 3.88 25.93 -10.93
N VAL A 143 2.71 25.61 -11.46
CA VAL A 143 2.30 26.10 -12.79
C VAL A 143 2.09 27.62 -12.78
N SER A 144 1.57 28.18 -11.70
CA SER A 144 1.44 29.64 -11.54
C SER A 144 2.79 30.36 -11.50
N LEU A 145 3.82 29.71 -10.98
CA LEU A 145 5.20 30.19 -10.96
C LEU A 145 5.98 29.91 -12.27
N GLY A 146 5.33 29.31 -13.28
CA GLY A 146 5.97 28.96 -14.55
C GLY A 146 6.94 27.77 -14.47
N LEU A 147 6.91 26.99 -13.39
CA LEU A 147 7.77 25.82 -13.23
C LEU A 147 7.23 24.63 -14.04
N PRO A 148 8.07 23.94 -14.85
CA PRO A 148 7.62 22.80 -15.64
C PRO A 148 7.24 21.63 -14.73
N MET A 149 6.09 21.01 -15.01
CA MET A 149 5.55 19.88 -14.24
C MET A 149 5.54 18.59 -15.07
N PRO A 150 6.71 17.96 -15.29
CA PRO A 150 6.78 16.71 -16.04
C PRO A 150 6.00 15.61 -15.31
N SER A 151 5.34 14.75 -16.07
CA SER A 151 4.74 13.53 -15.53
C SER A 151 5.83 12.64 -14.93
N SER A 152 5.49 11.98 -13.83
CA SER A 152 6.41 11.03 -13.20
C SER A 152 6.70 9.87 -14.17
N PRO A 153 7.95 9.36 -14.23
CA PRO A 153 8.27 8.12 -14.92
C PRO A 153 7.63 6.88 -14.27
N GLY A 154 6.96 7.02 -13.12
CA GLY A 154 6.11 6.01 -12.51
C GLY A 154 4.84 5.82 -13.34
N GLU A 155 4.77 4.70 -14.05
CA GLU A 155 3.85 4.49 -15.19
C GLU A 155 2.35 4.33 -14.83
N PHE A 156 1.92 4.70 -13.63
CA PHE A 156 0.52 4.60 -13.21
C PHE A 156 0.01 5.93 -12.64
N GLY A 157 -0.96 6.52 -13.33
CA GLY A 157 -1.68 7.71 -12.88
C GLY A 157 -1.13 9.03 -13.40
N PHE A 158 -1.80 10.11 -13.02
CA PHE A 158 -1.50 11.48 -13.42
C PHE A 158 -0.52 12.15 -12.43
N THR A 159 0.35 11.36 -11.81
CA THR A 159 1.30 11.82 -10.80
C THR A 159 2.45 12.58 -11.45
N ARG A 160 2.79 13.74 -10.89
CA ARG A 160 3.90 14.58 -11.35
C ARG A 160 5.23 14.14 -10.74
N SER A 161 6.33 14.40 -11.44
CA SER A 161 7.67 13.98 -11.00
C SER A 161 8.00 14.49 -9.59
N PHE A 162 7.68 15.75 -9.27
CA PHE A 162 7.99 16.33 -7.97
C PHE A 162 7.37 15.53 -6.81
N ALA A 163 6.12 15.11 -6.96
CA ALA A 163 5.38 14.41 -5.90
C ALA A 163 5.88 12.99 -5.69
N SER A 164 6.21 12.28 -6.76
CA SER A 164 6.88 10.98 -6.63
C SER A 164 8.21 11.10 -5.87
N HIS A 165 8.98 12.15 -6.11
CA HIS A 165 10.25 12.38 -5.39
C HIS A 165 10.02 12.80 -3.93
N GLN A 166 9.04 13.65 -3.64
CA GLN A 166 8.65 13.97 -2.27
C GLN A 166 8.20 12.71 -1.50
N GLU A 167 7.39 11.86 -2.13
CA GLU A 167 6.94 10.59 -1.56
C GLU A 167 8.11 9.63 -1.33
N MET A 168 9.09 9.55 -2.23
CA MET A 168 10.33 8.81 -2.01
C MET A 168 11.06 9.27 -0.74
N GLY A 169 11.16 10.59 -0.54
CA GLY A 169 11.73 11.17 0.68
C GLY A 169 10.93 10.82 1.93
N ALA A 170 9.59 10.90 1.84
CA ALA A 170 8.69 10.53 2.91
C ALA A 170 8.85 9.07 3.31
N PHE A 171 9.00 8.16 2.34
CA PHE A 171 9.20 6.73 2.61
C PHE A 171 10.46 6.47 3.43
N LEU A 172 11.57 7.15 3.14
CA LEU A 172 12.80 7.00 3.92
C LEU A 172 12.61 7.45 5.36
N VAL A 173 11.99 8.61 5.57
CA VAL A 173 11.71 9.13 6.92
C VAL A 173 10.83 8.18 7.71
N ILE A 174 9.72 7.70 7.12
CA ILE A 174 8.80 6.76 7.76
C ILE A 174 9.48 5.42 8.04
N MET A 175 10.31 4.91 7.13
CA MET A 175 11.06 3.68 7.36
C MET A 175 12.02 3.83 8.55
N CYS A 176 12.74 4.94 8.63
CA CYS A 176 13.60 5.23 9.78
C CYS A 176 12.81 5.32 11.08
N LEU A 177 11.61 5.89 11.07
CA LEU A 177 10.74 5.97 12.24
C LEU A 177 10.22 4.59 12.68
N ILE A 178 9.75 3.76 11.74
CA ILE A 178 9.32 2.38 12.03
C ILE A 178 10.50 1.60 12.63
N GLY A 179 11.69 1.69 12.02
CA GLY A 179 12.90 1.07 12.53
C GLY A 179 13.30 1.57 13.92
N TRP A 180 13.18 2.88 14.16
CA TRP A 180 13.45 3.50 15.46
C TRP A 180 12.48 3.03 16.56
N GLN A 181 11.20 2.92 16.25
CA GLN A 181 10.17 2.44 17.19
C GLN A 181 10.36 0.94 17.49
N ALA A 182 10.74 0.14 16.48
CA ALA A 182 10.99 -1.29 16.62
C ALA A 182 12.39 -1.63 17.16
N ARG A 183 13.29 -0.66 17.36
CA ARG A 183 14.74 -0.89 17.61
C ARG A 183 15.03 -1.87 18.74
N LYS A 184 14.31 -1.76 19.87
CA LYS A 184 14.55 -2.62 21.03
C LYS A 184 14.22 -4.09 20.70
N ARG A 185 13.13 -4.32 19.97
CA ARG A 185 12.73 -5.66 19.55
C ARG A 185 13.65 -6.21 18.47
N LEU A 186 13.94 -5.41 17.45
CA LEU A 186 14.86 -5.80 16.37
C LEU A 186 16.24 -6.17 16.91
N LEU A 187 16.78 -5.41 17.87
CA LEU A 187 18.05 -5.74 18.53
C LEU A 187 17.99 -7.09 19.25
N VAL A 188 16.88 -7.40 19.95
CA VAL A 188 16.70 -8.70 20.61
C VAL A 188 16.66 -9.84 19.58
N THR A 189 15.92 -9.67 18.47
CA THR A 189 15.84 -10.65 17.38
C THR A 189 17.20 -10.86 16.69
N MET A 190 17.99 -9.79 16.51
CA MET A 190 19.34 -9.88 15.95
C MET A 190 20.31 -10.58 16.90
N GLN A 191 20.23 -10.28 18.20
CA GLN A 191 21.07 -10.93 19.22
C GLN A 191 20.75 -12.42 19.36
N SER A 192 19.50 -12.84 19.16
CA SER A 192 19.13 -14.26 19.21
C SER A 192 19.75 -15.11 18.10
N VAL A 193 20.37 -14.49 17.07
CA VAL A 193 21.15 -15.23 16.07
C VAL A 193 22.52 -15.65 16.61
N PHE A 194 23.12 -14.84 17.48
CA PHE A 194 24.48 -15.05 17.98
C PHE A 194 24.53 -15.65 19.39
N VAL A 195 23.46 -15.50 20.18
CA VAL A 195 23.41 -15.94 21.57
C VAL A 195 22.22 -16.87 21.80
N ALA A 196 22.46 -18.03 22.41
CA ALA A 196 21.41 -18.95 22.83
C ALA A 196 20.40 -18.21 23.74
N VAL A 197 19.13 -18.23 23.37
CA VAL A 197 18.05 -17.51 24.08
C VAL A 197 18.07 -17.88 25.55
N SER A 198 18.30 -16.88 26.42
CA SER A 198 18.45 -17.06 27.86
C SER A 198 17.30 -17.86 28.48
N LYS A 199 17.65 -18.84 29.31
CA LYS A 199 16.75 -19.69 30.10
C LYS A 199 15.94 -18.94 31.17
N ASN A 200 16.08 -17.62 31.32
CA ASN A 200 15.34 -16.82 32.30
C ASN A 200 14.09 -16.11 31.74
N ARG A 201 13.73 -16.28 30.46
CA ARG A 201 12.52 -15.65 29.88
C ARG A 201 11.27 -16.52 30.01
N ASN A 202 10.11 -15.89 30.03
CA ASN A 202 8.80 -16.57 30.04
C ASN A 202 8.63 -17.47 28.80
N LEU A 203 7.88 -18.57 28.93
CA LEU A 203 7.70 -19.56 27.85
C LEU A 203 7.12 -18.92 26.57
N ASN A 204 6.08 -18.10 26.70
CA ASN A 204 5.47 -17.41 25.55
C ASN A 204 6.47 -16.48 24.86
N GLU A 205 7.29 -15.74 25.61
CA GLU A 205 8.31 -14.86 25.03
C GLU A 205 9.37 -15.65 24.26
N ARG A 206 9.76 -16.82 24.75
CA ARG A 206 10.73 -17.68 24.04
C ARG A 206 10.18 -18.21 22.72
N GLU A 207 8.92 -18.60 22.68
CA GLU A 207 8.26 -19.06 21.46
C GLU A 207 8.26 -17.96 20.39
N PHE A 208 7.91 -16.73 20.78
CA PHE A 208 7.98 -15.58 19.86
C PHE A 208 9.41 -15.29 19.37
N ILE A 209 10.41 -15.33 20.26
CA ILE A 209 11.80 -15.07 19.88
C ILE A 209 12.34 -16.17 18.94
N SER A 210 11.96 -17.42 19.18
CA SER A 210 12.33 -18.55 18.33
C SER A 210 11.77 -18.39 16.92
N ASP A 211 10.49 -18.04 16.80
CA ASP A 211 9.85 -17.76 15.50
C ASP A 211 10.53 -16.60 14.76
N GLU A 212 10.83 -15.52 15.48
CA GLU A 212 11.50 -14.34 14.92
C GLU A 212 12.94 -14.64 14.48
N HIS A 213 13.65 -15.52 15.19
CA HIS A 213 14.98 -15.99 14.82
C HIS A 213 14.96 -16.74 13.49
N TRP A 214 14.07 -17.74 13.35
CA TRP A 214 13.92 -18.48 12.09
C TRP A 214 13.43 -17.58 10.96
N ALA A 215 12.55 -16.61 11.27
CA ALA A 215 12.11 -15.63 10.29
C ALA A 215 13.25 -14.72 9.82
N LEU A 216 14.18 -14.31 10.69
CA LEU A 216 15.34 -13.52 10.33
C LEU A 216 16.32 -14.30 9.43
N LEU A 217 16.61 -15.55 9.77
CA LEU A 217 17.44 -16.42 8.90
C LEU A 217 16.75 -16.67 7.56
N GLY A 218 15.45 -16.93 7.57
CA GLY A 218 14.64 -17.06 6.37
C GLY A 218 14.67 -15.78 5.53
N LEU A 219 14.57 -14.61 6.15
CA LEU A 219 14.65 -13.32 5.46
C LEU A 219 15.99 -13.16 4.75
N LEU A 220 17.10 -13.39 5.44
CA LEU A 220 18.45 -13.31 4.87
C LEU A 220 18.61 -14.28 3.70
N LEU A 221 18.13 -15.51 3.84
CA LEU A 221 18.16 -16.51 2.77
C LEU A 221 17.33 -16.06 1.55
N MET A 222 16.11 -15.54 1.76
CA MET A 222 15.26 -15.07 0.67
C MET A 222 15.86 -13.86 -0.06
N PHE A 223 16.47 -12.93 0.67
CA PHE A 223 17.22 -11.82 0.10
C PHE A 223 18.43 -12.31 -0.71
N LEU A 224 19.19 -13.26 -0.16
CA LEU A 224 20.34 -13.85 -0.85
C LEU A 224 19.90 -14.52 -2.17
N ILE A 225 18.81 -15.29 -2.15
CA ILE A 225 18.25 -15.91 -3.36
C ILE A 225 17.84 -14.83 -4.38
N GLN A 226 17.19 -13.75 -3.95
CA GLN A 226 16.82 -12.65 -4.85
C GLN A 226 18.04 -11.99 -5.49
N ILE A 227 19.10 -11.75 -4.71
CA ILE A 227 20.34 -11.14 -5.20
C ILE A 227 21.04 -12.08 -6.19
N ILE A 228 21.23 -13.35 -5.83
CA ILE A 228 21.87 -14.35 -6.70
C ILE A 228 21.10 -14.48 -8.01
N LEU A 229 19.77 -14.63 -7.96
CA LEU A 229 18.95 -14.73 -9.18
C LEU A 229 19.04 -13.46 -10.03
N SER A 230 19.11 -12.29 -9.41
CA SER A 230 19.29 -11.02 -10.13
C SER A 230 20.66 -10.95 -10.81
N GLN A 231 21.72 -11.42 -10.16
CA GLN A 231 23.06 -11.49 -10.74
C GLN A 231 23.16 -12.53 -11.87
N LEU A 232 22.49 -13.68 -11.73
CA LEU A 232 22.40 -14.69 -12.79
C LEU A 232 21.67 -14.16 -14.03
N MET A 233 20.70 -13.25 -13.84
CA MET A 233 20.09 -12.52 -14.96
C MET A 233 21.04 -11.50 -15.60
N GLY A 234 22.11 -11.10 -14.91
CA GLY A 234 23.09 -10.10 -15.35
C GLY A 234 23.06 -8.76 -14.60
N ILE A 235 22.18 -8.58 -13.61
CA ILE A 235 22.13 -7.34 -12.84
C ILE A 235 23.36 -7.26 -11.92
N SER A 236 24.06 -6.13 -11.94
CA SER A 236 25.21 -5.89 -11.05
C SER A 236 24.84 -5.97 -9.57
N LEU A 237 25.78 -6.42 -8.73
CA LEU A 237 25.55 -6.70 -7.30
C LEU A 237 24.92 -5.51 -6.55
N TRP A 238 25.49 -4.32 -6.75
CA TRP A 238 25.04 -3.12 -6.03
C TRP A 238 23.63 -2.68 -6.45
N VAL A 239 23.25 -2.83 -7.73
CA VAL A 239 21.90 -2.55 -8.22
C VAL A 239 20.92 -3.57 -7.66
N ALA A 240 21.28 -4.86 -7.67
CA ALA A 240 20.45 -5.94 -7.12
C ALA A 240 20.18 -5.74 -5.62
N LEU A 241 21.23 -5.44 -4.83
CA LEU A 241 21.13 -5.16 -3.40
C LEU A 241 20.21 -3.97 -3.11
N SER A 242 20.39 -2.89 -3.88
CA SER A 242 19.60 -1.66 -3.73
C SER A 242 18.12 -1.90 -4.04
N ILE A 243 17.83 -2.57 -5.16
CA ILE A 243 16.46 -2.90 -5.56
C ILE A 243 15.77 -3.78 -4.52
N ALA A 244 16.45 -4.82 -4.03
CA ALA A 244 15.89 -5.71 -3.02
C ALA A 244 15.58 -4.95 -1.72
N SER A 245 16.52 -4.11 -1.26
CA SER A 245 16.37 -3.30 -0.05
C SER A 245 15.22 -2.30 -0.17
N PHE A 246 15.17 -1.51 -1.24
CA PHE A 246 14.09 -0.54 -1.45
C PHE A 246 12.73 -1.21 -1.66
N SER A 247 12.69 -2.38 -2.30
CA SER A 247 11.44 -3.15 -2.42
C SER A 247 10.92 -3.56 -1.04
N ALA A 248 11.80 -4.04 -0.15
CA ALA A 248 11.40 -4.39 1.21
C ALA A 248 10.95 -3.18 2.04
N ILE A 249 11.61 -2.03 1.89
CA ILE A 249 11.17 -0.77 2.50
C ILE A 249 9.74 -0.44 2.06
N MET A 250 9.45 -0.53 0.76
CA MET A 250 8.10 -0.30 0.25
C MET A 250 7.09 -1.30 0.82
N TRP A 251 7.41 -2.60 0.89
CA TRP A 251 6.49 -3.60 1.47
C TRP A 251 6.19 -3.32 2.94
N VAL A 252 7.20 -2.94 3.73
CA VAL A 252 7.02 -2.58 5.15
C VAL A 252 6.11 -1.36 5.26
N ILE A 253 6.35 -0.30 4.49
CA ILE A 253 5.55 0.94 4.54
C ILE A 253 4.12 0.69 4.08
N PHE A 254 3.91 -0.10 3.02
CA PHE A 254 2.58 -0.45 2.55
C PHE A 254 1.82 -1.30 3.55
N THR A 255 2.49 -2.26 4.19
CA THR A 255 1.89 -3.05 5.28
C THR A 255 1.56 -2.17 6.48
N TRP A 256 2.43 -1.22 6.82
CA TRP A 256 2.19 -0.22 7.85
C TRP A 256 0.99 0.68 7.50
N GLN A 257 0.89 1.18 6.27
CA GLN A 257 -0.26 1.97 5.81
C GLN A 257 -1.55 1.16 5.96
N VAL A 258 -1.63 -0.06 5.43
CA VAL A 258 -2.84 -0.89 5.55
C VAL A 258 -3.18 -1.22 7.01
N SER A 259 -2.18 -1.55 7.82
CA SER A 259 -2.36 -2.01 9.21
C SER A 259 -2.71 -0.87 10.18
N SER A 260 -2.07 0.29 10.02
CA SER A 260 -2.30 1.47 10.87
C SER A 260 -3.54 2.26 10.45
N SER A 261 -3.75 2.40 9.13
CA SER A 261 -4.74 3.33 8.57
C SER A 261 -5.84 2.69 7.76
N GLY A 262 -5.83 1.39 7.51
CA GLY A 262 -6.87 0.71 6.74
C GLY A 262 -7.04 1.20 5.31
N VAL A 263 -6.02 1.86 4.73
CA VAL A 263 -6.02 2.23 3.30
C VAL A 263 -6.19 0.97 2.46
N LEU A 264 -7.25 0.95 1.65
CA LEU A 264 -7.68 -0.20 0.86
C LEU A 264 -6.74 -0.52 -0.29
N ILE A 265 -6.36 0.51 -1.04
CA ILE A 265 -5.52 0.39 -2.21
C ILE A 265 -4.29 1.24 -1.97
N VAL A 266 -3.17 0.55 -1.87
CA VAL A 266 -1.86 1.15 -1.74
C VAL A 266 -1.17 1.06 -3.09
N HIS A 267 -0.92 2.22 -3.70
CA HIS A 267 -0.24 2.31 -4.99
C HIS A 267 1.09 3.04 -4.86
N PRO A 268 2.19 2.45 -5.34
CA PRO A 268 3.46 3.15 -5.44
C PRO A 268 3.39 4.23 -6.52
N THR A 269 3.80 5.45 -6.21
CA THR A 269 4.01 6.48 -7.25
C THR A 269 5.40 6.45 -7.86
N PHE A 270 6.31 5.67 -7.25
CA PHE A 270 7.68 5.48 -7.70
C PHE A 270 8.09 4.01 -7.63
N ARG A 271 9.20 3.66 -8.28
CA ARG A 271 9.76 2.30 -8.25
C ARG A 271 11.11 2.27 -7.54
N PRO A 272 11.57 1.12 -7.03
CA PRO A 272 12.91 0.98 -6.44
C PRO A 272 14.03 1.50 -7.35
N MET A 273 13.93 1.25 -8.66
CA MET A 273 14.91 1.75 -9.65
C MET A 273 14.87 3.29 -9.78
N MET A 274 13.73 3.94 -9.55
CA MET A 274 13.63 5.40 -9.64
C MET A 274 14.54 6.08 -8.63
N LEU A 275 14.66 5.55 -7.41
CA LEU A 275 15.55 6.10 -6.39
C LEU A 275 17.02 6.02 -6.79
N LEU A 276 17.46 4.91 -7.37
CA LEU A 276 18.81 4.80 -7.93
C LEU A 276 19.05 5.82 -9.04
N ARG A 277 18.07 6.01 -9.93
CA ARG A 277 18.16 6.96 -11.03
C ARG A 277 18.26 8.40 -10.52
N THR A 278 17.47 8.77 -9.51
CA THR A 278 17.52 10.10 -8.90
C THR A 278 18.88 10.38 -8.25
N MET A 279 19.51 9.38 -7.63
CA MET A 279 20.78 9.57 -6.91
C MET A 279 22.03 9.45 -7.82
N PHE A 280 22.01 8.58 -8.82
CA PHE A 280 23.20 8.23 -9.60
C PHE A 280 23.10 8.51 -11.12
N GLY A 281 21.90 8.75 -11.64
CA GLY A 281 21.64 8.89 -13.08
C GLY A 281 21.65 7.56 -13.84
N ASP A 282 21.15 7.59 -15.08
CA ASP A 282 20.99 6.39 -15.93
C ASP A 282 22.35 5.84 -16.42
N ARG A 283 23.30 6.73 -16.71
CA ARG A 283 24.61 6.36 -17.25
C ARG A 283 25.44 5.52 -16.28
N ARG A 284 25.47 5.87 -14.99
CA ARG A 284 26.20 5.11 -13.96
C ARG A 284 25.56 3.76 -13.66
N ILE A 285 24.23 3.67 -13.75
CA ILE A 285 23.51 2.41 -13.59
C ILE A 285 23.81 1.50 -14.79
N GLY A 286 23.86 2.05 -16.00
CA GLY A 286 24.17 1.32 -17.22
C GLY A 286 22.94 0.67 -17.87
N ALA A 287 22.94 0.66 -19.20
CA ALA A 287 21.86 0.15 -20.03
C ALA A 287 21.43 -1.29 -19.70
N TYR A 288 22.40 -2.15 -19.40
CA TYR A 288 22.15 -3.54 -19.08
C TYR A 288 21.33 -3.72 -17.80
N ASN A 289 21.70 -3.01 -16.72
CA ASN A 289 20.96 -3.02 -15.45
C ASN A 289 19.54 -2.46 -15.62
N LEU A 290 19.38 -1.37 -16.40
CA LEU A 290 18.08 -0.77 -16.69
C LEU A 290 17.15 -1.74 -17.44
N THR A 291 17.71 -2.44 -18.44
CA THR A 291 16.97 -3.38 -19.28
C THR A 291 16.48 -4.57 -18.46
N LEU A 292 17.39 -5.25 -17.76
CA LEU A 292 17.06 -6.46 -16.98
C LEU A 292 16.13 -6.16 -15.80
N ASN A 293 16.34 -5.04 -15.10
CA ASN A 293 15.40 -4.65 -14.06
C ASN A 293 14.01 -4.33 -14.61
N THR A 294 13.88 -3.86 -15.86
CA THR A 294 12.56 -3.61 -16.45
C THR A 294 11.75 -4.90 -16.53
N PHE A 295 12.36 -6.01 -16.98
CA PHE A 295 11.72 -7.33 -16.98
C PHE A 295 11.33 -7.77 -15.56
N GLN A 296 12.26 -7.70 -14.61
CA GLN A 296 12.03 -8.13 -13.24
C GLN A 296 10.97 -7.28 -12.53
N ALA A 297 10.98 -5.97 -12.75
CA ALA A 297 10.01 -5.04 -12.18
C ALA A 297 8.62 -5.28 -12.77
N ARG A 298 8.50 -5.47 -14.08
CA ARG A 298 7.22 -5.76 -14.76
C ARG A 298 6.62 -7.10 -14.36
N GLY A 299 7.46 -8.12 -14.15
CA GLY A 299 7.00 -9.43 -13.71
C GLY A 299 6.51 -9.48 -12.26
N PHE A 300 7.14 -8.73 -11.34
CA PHE A 300 6.95 -8.98 -9.90
C PHE A 300 6.72 -7.75 -9.02
N ARG A 301 7.01 -6.53 -9.50
CA ARG A 301 7.05 -5.31 -8.67
C ARG A 301 6.26 -4.13 -9.23
N THR A 302 5.47 -4.35 -10.27
CA THR A 302 4.78 -3.26 -11.00
C THR A 302 3.42 -2.97 -10.42
N ASP A 303 2.66 -4.01 -10.08
CA ASP A 303 1.40 -3.85 -9.36
C ASP A 303 1.55 -4.37 -7.93
N LEU A 304 1.69 -3.43 -6.99
CA LEU A 304 1.87 -3.71 -5.56
C LEU A 304 0.53 -3.61 -4.80
N THR A 305 -0.59 -3.36 -5.48
CA THR A 305 -1.90 -3.27 -4.82
C THR A 305 -2.34 -4.56 -4.16
N GLN A 306 -1.90 -5.70 -4.70
CA GLN A 306 -2.22 -7.03 -4.21
C GLN A 306 -1.07 -7.65 -3.41
N LEU A 307 -0.33 -6.81 -2.68
CA LEU A 307 0.77 -7.27 -1.85
C LEU A 307 0.28 -8.25 -0.78
N ILE A 308 0.95 -9.39 -0.68
CA ILE A 308 0.60 -10.44 0.28
C ILE A 308 0.90 -10.01 1.72
N MET A 309 1.90 -9.14 1.93
CA MET A 309 2.38 -8.76 3.26
C MET A 309 1.28 -8.15 4.16
N PRO A 310 0.49 -7.13 3.74
CA PRO A 310 -0.69 -6.65 4.47
C PRO A 310 -1.69 -7.73 4.86
N HIS A 311 -2.00 -8.65 3.94
CA HIS A 311 -2.98 -9.70 4.18
C HIS A 311 -2.50 -10.70 5.25
N VAL A 312 -1.22 -11.10 5.21
CA VAL A 312 -0.63 -11.97 6.23
C VAL A 312 -0.61 -11.28 7.60
N MET A 313 -0.29 -9.98 7.67
CA MET A 313 -0.31 -9.23 8.93
C MET A 313 -1.74 -9.12 9.50
N ASN A 314 -2.74 -8.85 8.66
CA ASN A 314 -4.15 -8.87 9.05
C ASN A 314 -4.57 -10.25 9.58
N THR A 315 -4.11 -11.34 8.96
CA THR A 315 -4.33 -12.71 9.45
C THR A 315 -3.72 -12.94 10.83
N PHE A 316 -2.48 -12.47 11.07
CA PHE A 316 -1.86 -12.55 12.39
C PHE A 316 -2.64 -11.77 13.45
N LYS A 317 -3.11 -10.57 13.11
CA LYS A 317 -3.96 -9.77 14.01
C LYS A 317 -5.28 -10.48 14.31
N LEU A 318 -5.98 -10.96 13.28
CA LEU A 318 -7.25 -11.68 13.43
C LEU A 318 -7.08 -12.91 14.32
N SER A 319 -6.01 -13.67 14.09
CA SER A 319 -5.73 -14.87 14.86
C SER A 319 -5.40 -14.58 16.32
N ASN A 320 -4.74 -13.44 16.59
CA ASN A 320 -4.48 -12.97 17.94
C ASN A 320 -5.77 -12.53 18.66
N GLU A 321 -6.70 -11.86 17.96
CA GLU A 321 -8.00 -11.46 18.54
C GLU A 321 -8.92 -12.64 18.82
N LYS A 322 -8.98 -13.61 17.90
CA LYS A 322 -9.85 -14.79 18.03
C LYS A 322 -9.21 -15.98 18.73
N LYS A 323 -7.95 -15.85 19.16
CA LYS A 323 -7.14 -16.93 19.77
C LYS A 323 -7.11 -18.21 18.91
N THR A 324 -7.10 -18.05 17.59
CA THR A 324 -6.97 -19.17 16.65
C THR A 324 -5.50 -19.48 16.36
N LYS A 325 -5.23 -20.65 15.78
CA LYS A 325 -3.87 -21.04 15.38
C LYS A 325 -3.46 -20.35 14.08
N SER A 326 -2.60 -19.33 14.17
CA SER A 326 -2.10 -18.57 13.01
C SER A 326 -1.42 -19.44 11.96
N ILE A 327 -0.79 -20.54 12.38
CA ILE A 327 -0.02 -21.42 11.50
C ILE A 327 -0.89 -22.12 10.44
N SER A 328 -2.13 -22.49 10.78
CA SER A 328 -3.02 -23.18 9.83
C SER A 328 -3.42 -22.24 8.69
N LEU A 329 -3.74 -20.98 9.01
CA LEU A 329 -4.05 -19.96 8.02
C LEU A 329 -2.83 -19.63 7.15
N LEU A 330 -1.64 -19.53 7.77
CA LEU A 330 -0.38 -19.31 7.05
C LEU A 330 -0.08 -20.45 6.07
N MET A 331 -0.26 -21.71 6.50
CA MET A 331 -0.05 -22.87 5.62
C MET A 331 -1.06 -22.90 4.46
N ALA A 332 -2.32 -22.52 4.70
CA ALA A 332 -3.31 -22.38 3.63
C ALA A 332 -2.90 -21.30 2.62
N MET A 333 -2.37 -20.15 3.07
CA MET A 333 -1.85 -19.09 2.20
C MET A 333 -0.64 -19.57 1.38
N ILE A 334 0.28 -20.31 2.01
CA ILE A 334 1.43 -20.90 1.33
C ILE A 334 0.97 -21.89 0.26
N ALA A 335 0.05 -22.80 0.58
CA ALA A 335 -0.51 -23.74 -0.38
C ALA A 335 -1.18 -23.01 -1.55
N ALA A 336 -1.95 -21.96 -1.28
CA ALA A 336 -2.55 -21.12 -2.31
C ALA A 336 -1.50 -20.47 -3.22
N ILE A 337 -0.39 -19.95 -2.67
CA ILE A 337 0.72 -19.39 -3.47
C ILE A 337 1.32 -20.45 -4.40
N PHE A 338 1.55 -21.67 -3.90
CA PHE A 338 2.11 -22.76 -4.71
C PHE A 338 1.17 -23.24 -5.83
N ILE A 339 -0.15 -23.13 -5.66
CA ILE A 339 -1.14 -23.47 -6.68
C ILE A 339 -1.34 -22.32 -7.67
N VAL A 340 -1.56 -21.10 -7.17
CA VAL A 340 -1.91 -19.93 -7.99
C VAL A 340 -0.74 -19.50 -8.87
N LEU A 341 0.50 -19.57 -8.39
CA LEU A 341 1.66 -19.09 -9.16
C LEU A 341 1.87 -19.86 -10.49
N PRO A 342 1.89 -21.22 -10.53
CA PRO A 342 1.92 -21.96 -11.79
C PRO A 342 0.67 -21.74 -12.65
N VAL A 343 -0.52 -21.79 -12.04
CA VAL A 343 -1.79 -21.71 -12.77
C VAL A 343 -1.94 -20.34 -13.46
N SER A 344 -1.69 -19.25 -12.72
CA SER A 344 -1.71 -17.89 -13.26
C SER A 344 -0.67 -17.70 -14.37
N SER A 345 0.56 -18.21 -14.19
CA SER A 345 1.61 -18.13 -15.21
C SER A 345 1.21 -18.86 -16.50
N TYR A 346 0.64 -20.07 -16.37
CA TYR A 346 0.17 -20.86 -17.50
C TYR A 346 -0.93 -20.15 -18.29
N PHE A 347 -1.98 -19.69 -17.60
CA PHE A 347 -3.09 -19.01 -18.26
C PHE A 347 -2.67 -17.66 -18.85
N PHE A 348 -1.84 -16.89 -18.13
CA PHE A 348 -1.32 -15.63 -18.62
C PHE A 348 -0.56 -15.81 -19.93
N LEU A 349 0.35 -16.78 -20.01
CA LEU A 349 1.09 -17.09 -21.23
C LEU A 349 0.17 -17.59 -22.34
N ARG A 350 -0.74 -18.54 -22.04
CA ARG A 350 -1.66 -19.10 -23.03
C ARG A 350 -2.56 -18.05 -23.66
N PHE A 351 -3.17 -17.18 -22.87
CA PHE A 351 -4.03 -16.10 -23.37
C PHE A 351 -3.22 -15.07 -24.14
N THR A 352 -2.05 -14.67 -23.62
CA THR A 352 -1.19 -13.69 -24.27
C THR A 352 -0.70 -14.18 -25.64
N CYS A 353 -0.31 -15.45 -25.75
CA CYS A 353 0.10 -16.04 -27.02
C CYS A 353 -1.06 -16.25 -28.00
N LYS A 354 -2.26 -16.60 -27.51
CA LYS A 354 -3.42 -16.89 -28.38
C LYS A 354 -4.11 -15.63 -28.90
N VAL A 355 -4.31 -14.63 -28.05
CA VAL A 355 -5.13 -13.43 -28.34
C VAL A 355 -4.26 -12.20 -28.60
N GLY A 356 -2.99 -12.24 -28.16
CA GLY A 356 -2.07 -11.11 -28.20
C GLY A 356 -2.22 -10.20 -26.98
N ALA A 357 -1.10 -9.80 -26.37
CA ALA A 357 -1.08 -8.91 -25.19
C ALA A 357 -1.84 -7.58 -25.41
N ASN A 358 -1.73 -7.00 -26.60
CA ASN A 358 -2.35 -5.71 -26.90
C ASN A 358 -3.88 -5.81 -26.96
N THR A 359 -4.41 -6.88 -27.56
CA THR A 359 -5.84 -7.14 -27.68
C THR A 359 -6.49 -7.39 -26.32
N LEU A 360 -5.74 -7.98 -25.37
CA LEU A 360 -6.17 -8.21 -23.99
C LEU A 360 -6.12 -6.96 -23.10
N GLY A 361 -5.80 -5.78 -23.65
CA GLY A 361 -5.65 -4.56 -22.86
C GLY A 361 -4.39 -4.55 -21.97
N LEU A 362 -3.46 -5.48 -22.17
CA LEU A 362 -2.18 -5.57 -21.44
C LEU A 362 -1.09 -4.69 -22.05
N SER A 363 -1.48 -3.69 -22.85
CA SER A 363 -0.56 -2.74 -23.49
C SER A 363 0.26 -1.92 -22.47
N TRP A 364 -0.27 -1.76 -21.26
CA TRP A 364 0.45 -1.14 -20.14
C TRP A 364 1.57 -2.01 -19.58
N VAL A 365 1.47 -3.35 -19.67
CA VAL A 365 2.51 -4.31 -19.21
C VAL A 365 3.66 -4.39 -20.22
N GLY A 366 3.32 -4.54 -21.50
CA GLY A 366 4.30 -4.65 -22.58
C GLY A 366 4.73 -3.29 -23.12
N ARG A 367 3.90 -2.69 -23.98
CA ARG A 367 4.26 -1.53 -24.82
C ARG A 367 4.75 -0.32 -24.03
N THR A 368 4.08 0.03 -22.94
CA THR A 368 4.41 1.25 -22.17
C THR A 368 5.75 1.12 -21.46
N GLY A 369 6.00 -0.05 -20.86
CA GLY A 369 7.25 -0.38 -20.15
C GLY A 369 8.47 -0.34 -21.02
N PHE A 370 8.39 -1.01 -22.16
CA PHE A 370 9.52 -1.09 -23.08
C PHE A 370 9.76 0.23 -23.82
N ARG A 371 8.73 1.05 -24.08
CA ARG A 371 8.91 2.42 -24.60
C ARG A 371 9.63 3.33 -23.61
N VAL A 372 9.28 3.23 -22.32
CA VAL A 372 9.96 4.00 -21.28
C VAL A 372 11.41 3.53 -21.15
N LEU A 373 11.68 2.23 -21.25
CA LEU A 373 13.05 1.71 -21.32
C LEU A 373 13.80 2.24 -22.56
N GLU A 374 13.21 2.12 -23.75
CA GLU A 374 13.77 2.62 -25.01
C GLU A 374 14.16 4.10 -24.90
N SER A 375 13.25 4.94 -24.38
CA SER A 375 13.54 6.36 -24.17
C SER A 375 14.75 6.61 -23.26
N ARG A 376 14.97 5.76 -22.25
CA ARG A 376 16.10 5.86 -21.31
C ARG A 376 17.41 5.34 -21.90
N LEU A 377 17.33 4.42 -22.86
CA LEU A 377 18.49 3.89 -23.56
C LEU A 377 18.98 4.87 -24.63
N ILE A 378 18.06 5.51 -25.35
CA ILE A 378 18.37 6.51 -26.39
C ILE A 378 18.75 7.85 -25.75
N TYR A 379 18.02 8.27 -24.72
CA TYR A 379 18.22 9.53 -24.01
C TYR A 379 18.52 9.28 -22.52
N PRO A 380 19.71 8.74 -22.18
CA PRO A 380 20.07 8.49 -20.79
C PRO A 380 20.17 9.80 -20.03
N ALA A 381 19.37 9.94 -18.98
CA ALA A 381 19.38 11.13 -18.13
C ALA A 381 20.51 11.06 -17.11
N ASP A 382 21.24 12.16 -16.95
CA ASP A 382 22.13 12.36 -15.81
C ASP A 382 21.30 12.66 -14.54
N MET A 383 21.99 12.83 -13.41
CA MET A 383 21.36 13.22 -12.16
C MET A 383 20.66 14.58 -12.31
N ASP A 384 19.34 14.62 -12.08
CA ASP A 384 18.55 15.84 -12.13
C ASP A 384 18.52 16.52 -10.74
N PRO A 385 19.17 17.70 -10.58
CA PRO A 385 19.22 18.39 -9.29
C PRO A 385 17.83 18.85 -8.82
N THR A 386 16.89 19.08 -9.73
CA THR A 386 15.52 19.49 -9.40
C THR A 386 14.77 18.37 -8.69
N ASN A 387 14.84 17.16 -9.26
CA ASN A 387 14.25 15.97 -8.68
C ASN A 387 14.91 15.58 -7.35
N LEU A 388 16.23 15.76 -7.22
CA LEU A 388 16.91 15.61 -5.93
C LEU A 388 16.40 16.64 -4.91
N GLY A 389 16.21 17.90 -5.32
CA GLY A 389 15.64 18.95 -4.47
C GLY A 389 14.25 18.59 -3.95
N PHE A 390 13.36 18.08 -4.80
CA PHE A 390 12.04 17.60 -4.37
C PHE A 390 12.10 16.39 -3.45
N PHE A 391 13.06 15.49 -3.67
CA PHE A 391 13.32 14.37 -2.77
C PHE A 391 13.75 14.83 -1.37
N LEU A 392 14.70 15.78 -1.30
CA LEU A 392 15.12 16.38 -0.03
C LEU A 392 13.99 17.17 0.64
N LEU A 393 13.18 17.89 -0.14
CA LEU A 393 11.99 18.58 0.36
C LEU A 393 10.99 17.58 0.97
N GLY A 394 10.81 16.41 0.36
CA GLY A 394 10.00 15.31 0.90
C GLY A 394 10.51 14.80 2.25
N ILE A 395 11.83 14.65 2.39
CA ILE A 395 12.47 14.27 3.66
C ILE A 395 12.20 15.33 4.72
N ILE A 396 12.50 16.60 4.42
CA ILE A 396 12.38 17.72 5.37
C ILE A 396 10.92 17.88 5.80
N SER A 397 9.99 17.98 4.86
CA SER A 397 8.56 18.16 5.14
C SER A 397 7.99 17.02 5.98
N THR A 398 8.29 15.77 5.62
CA THR A 398 7.81 14.59 6.36
C THR A 398 8.41 14.53 7.76
N LEU A 399 9.70 14.85 7.91
CA LEU A 399 10.35 14.91 9.22
C LEU A 399 9.71 16.00 10.09
N SER A 400 9.49 17.20 9.54
CA SER A 400 8.82 18.30 10.24
C SER A 400 7.41 17.91 10.70
N ILE A 401 6.60 17.34 9.81
CA ILE A 401 5.23 16.89 10.14
C ILE A 401 5.27 15.82 11.23
N THR A 402 6.21 14.87 11.15
CA THR A 402 6.33 13.81 12.16
C THR A 402 6.75 14.35 13.53
N LEU A 403 7.70 15.27 13.57
CA LEU A 403 8.14 15.90 14.82
C LEU A 403 7.02 16.73 15.45
N ILE A 404 6.28 17.49 14.65
CA ILE A 404 5.12 18.28 15.10
C ILE A 404 4.03 17.35 15.62
N TYR A 405 3.70 16.28 14.87
CA TYR A 405 2.68 15.30 15.25
C TYR A 405 2.98 14.62 16.60
N HIS A 406 4.24 14.27 16.86
CA HIS A 406 4.63 13.67 18.15
C HIS A 406 4.79 14.68 19.30
N ARG A 407 4.98 15.98 19.00
CA ARG A 407 5.15 17.02 20.02
C ARG A 407 3.82 17.68 20.43
N PHE A 408 2.88 17.83 19.49
CA PHE A 408 1.63 18.56 19.70
C PHE A 408 0.42 17.63 19.53
N LEU A 409 -0.24 17.30 20.65
CA LEU A 409 -1.41 16.41 20.68
C LEU A 409 -2.63 16.94 19.91
N TRP A 410 -2.72 18.26 19.71
CA TRP A 410 -3.81 18.91 18.98
C TRP A 410 -3.60 18.95 17.47
N TRP A 411 -2.41 18.56 16.99
CA TRP A 411 -2.09 18.65 15.57
C TRP A 411 -2.87 17.59 14.76
N PRO A 412 -3.65 17.98 13.75
CA PRO A 412 -4.57 17.06 13.07
C PRO A 412 -3.89 16.24 11.95
N LEU A 413 -2.72 16.67 11.47
CA LEU A 413 -2.05 16.05 10.32
C LEU A 413 -1.13 14.91 10.76
N HIS A 414 -1.47 13.72 10.29
CA HIS A 414 -0.73 12.48 10.46
C HIS A 414 0.31 12.32 9.34
N PRO A 415 1.56 11.89 9.63
CA PRO A 415 2.63 11.73 8.64
C PRO A 415 2.33 10.78 7.47
N ILE A 416 1.33 9.92 7.63
CA ILE A 416 0.89 8.99 6.58
C ILE A 416 0.43 9.70 5.30
N GLY A 417 -0.10 10.92 5.42
CA GLY A 417 -0.54 11.69 4.26
C GLY A 417 0.61 11.99 3.29
N CYS A 418 1.83 12.22 3.80
CA CYS A 418 3.03 12.42 2.99
C CYS A 418 3.39 11.21 2.12
N THR A 419 2.98 10.00 2.54
CA THR A 419 3.29 8.73 1.84
C THR A 419 2.15 8.24 0.94
N THR A 420 1.00 8.90 0.95
CA THR A 420 -0.21 8.42 0.24
C THR A 420 -0.85 9.47 -0.67
N GLY A 421 -0.62 10.76 -0.40
CA GLY A 421 -1.33 11.88 -1.03
C GLY A 421 -1.21 11.97 -2.55
N SER A 422 -0.13 11.45 -3.15
CA SER A 422 0.07 11.53 -4.61
C SER A 422 -0.32 10.26 -5.38
N SER A 423 -0.82 9.24 -4.67
CA SER A 423 -1.11 7.93 -5.25
C SER A 423 -2.41 7.88 -6.06
N TRP A 424 -2.43 7.02 -7.08
CA TRP A 424 -3.60 6.82 -7.92
C TRP A 424 -4.81 6.29 -7.16
N GLY A 425 -4.60 5.41 -6.17
CA GLY A 425 -5.68 4.89 -5.32
C GLY A 425 -6.39 6.01 -4.56
N ILE A 426 -5.64 6.94 -3.97
CA ILE A 426 -6.23 8.09 -3.28
C ILE A 426 -6.92 9.04 -4.28
N GLN A 427 -6.36 9.25 -5.47
CA GLN A 427 -7.03 10.03 -6.51
C GLN A 427 -8.44 9.53 -6.82
N MET A 428 -8.65 8.21 -6.91
CA MET A 428 -9.97 7.63 -7.21
C MET A 428 -10.92 7.60 -6.00
N PHE A 429 -10.39 7.78 -4.78
CA PHE A 429 -11.15 7.58 -3.55
C PHE A 429 -11.25 8.81 -2.67
N PHE A 430 -10.60 9.93 -2.99
CA PHE A 430 -10.48 11.06 -2.08
C PHE A 430 -11.85 11.59 -1.63
N LEU A 431 -12.83 11.69 -2.53
CA LEU A 431 -14.18 12.15 -2.17
C LEU A 431 -14.87 11.16 -1.22
N SER A 432 -14.74 9.86 -1.49
CA SER A 432 -15.29 8.81 -0.62
C SER A 432 -14.63 8.80 0.76
N ILE A 433 -13.31 9.02 0.82
CA ILE A 433 -12.56 9.15 2.07
C ILE A 433 -13.00 10.42 2.82
N PHE A 434 -13.16 11.54 2.11
CA PHE A 434 -13.68 12.78 2.69
C PHE A 434 -15.08 12.59 3.28
N LEU A 435 -16.01 11.94 2.55
CA LEU A 435 -17.36 11.66 3.02
C LEU A 435 -17.36 10.73 4.24
N GLY A 436 -16.55 9.67 4.23
CA GLY A 436 -16.43 8.76 5.39
C GLY A 436 -15.84 9.46 6.62
N TRP A 437 -14.82 10.30 6.42
CA TRP A 437 -14.27 11.15 7.48
C TRP A 437 -15.32 12.14 8.01
N LEU A 438 -16.04 12.82 7.12
CA LEU A 438 -17.07 13.79 7.49
C LEU A 438 -18.19 13.14 8.30
N LEU A 439 -18.70 11.98 7.87
CA LEU A 439 -19.72 11.23 8.60
C LEU A 439 -19.22 10.81 9.98
N LYS A 440 -17.97 10.34 10.09
CA LYS A 440 -17.36 10.00 11.38
C LYS A 440 -17.22 11.22 12.28
N TYR A 441 -16.68 12.32 11.75
CA TYR A 441 -16.48 13.58 12.45
C TYR A 441 -17.80 14.12 13.01
N LEU A 442 -18.84 14.18 12.18
CA LEU A 442 -20.18 14.62 12.61
C LEU A 442 -20.76 13.70 13.68
N THR A 443 -20.62 12.38 13.53
CA THR A 443 -21.13 11.41 14.51
C THR A 443 -20.42 11.54 15.85
N LEU A 444 -19.09 11.70 15.85
CA LEU A 444 -18.32 11.88 17.09
C LEU A 444 -18.59 13.22 17.75
N LYS A 445 -18.67 14.30 16.96
CA LYS A 445 -18.86 15.66 17.45
C LYS A 445 -20.24 15.90 18.05
N TYR A 446 -21.30 15.41 17.40
CA TYR A 446 -22.68 15.69 17.82
C TYR A 446 -23.33 14.56 18.65
N SER A 447 -22.95 13.30 18.41
CA SER A 447 -23.66 12.14 18.96
C SER A 447 -22.80 11.27 19.89
N GLY A 448 -21.49 11.53 19.95
CA GLY A 448 -20.54 10.85 20.82
C GLY A 448 -20.25 9.37 20.48
N LEU A 449 -19.40 8.76 21.30
CA LEU A 449 -18.87 7.40 21.07
C LEU A 449 -19.92 6.28 21.08
N LYS A 450 -21.00 6.42 21.87
CA LYS A 450 -22.07 5.42 21.92
C LYS A 450 -22.77 5.29 20.57
N THR A 451 -23.00 6.41 19.91
CA THR A 451 -23.64 6.45 18.58
C THR A 451 -22.70 5.90 17.53
N TYR A 452 -21.41 6.24 17.60
CA TYR A 452 -20.39 5.63 16.75
C TYR A 452 -20.42 4.10 16.79
N SER A 453 -20.43 3.51 18.00
CA SER A 453 -20.50 2.05 18.17
C SER A 453 -21.79 1.44 17.63
N ARG A 454 -22.93 2.13 17.77
CA ARG A 454 -24.23 1.67 17.23
C ARG A 454 -24.31 1.76 15.71
N ALA A 455 -23.67 2.76 15.12
CA ALA A 455 -23.63 2.96 13.67
C ALA A 455 -22.60 2.03 12.98
N ARG A 456 -21.62 1.49 13.71
CA ARG A 456 -20.57 0.64 13.15
C ARG A 456 -21.08 -0.51 12.26
N PRO A 457 -22.12 -1.28 12.61
CA PRO A 457 -22.68 -2.32 11.74
C PRO A 457 -23.24 -1.78 10.41
N MET A 458 -23.75 -0.54 10.40
CA MET A 458 -24.25 0.14 9.20
C MET A 458 -23.12 0.46 8.20
N PHE A 459 -21.90 0.73 8.67
CA PHE A 459 -20.75 0.99 7.78
C PHE A 459 -20.01 -0.30 7.38
N LEU A 460 -20.28 -1.40 8.07
CA LEU A 460 -19.72 -2.72 7.78
C LEU A 460 -20.54 -3.51 6.76
N GLY A 461 -21.86 -3.32 6.73
CA GLY A 461 -22.76 -3.85 5.69
C GLY A 461 -22.78 -2.95 4.49
#